data_AF-A0A6I2I3D5-F1
#
_entry.id   AF-A0A6I2I3D5-F1
#
_cell.length_a   1.000
_cell.length_b   1.000
_cell.length_c   1.000
_cell.angle_alpha   90.00
_cell.angle_beta   90.00
_cell.angle_gamma   90.00
#
_symmetry.space_group_name_H-M   'P 1'
#
loop_
_entity.id
_entity.type
_entity.pdbx_description
1 polymer ?
#
loop_
_entity_poly.entity_id
_entity_poly.type
_entity_poly.pdbx_seq_one_letter_code
_entity_poly.pdbx_strand_id
1 'polypeptide(L)'
;MKQMIETLKQLQRIRDKSVQDFTVQLAKQKQVGQGFENNIRSLNLLLQKTTPAATEIHSPESLKNIDAYKGSLHRVLAWQEQEKALAQLKEDRIQQDLISAACQEKVVSMTLDSQRDHLARETDARQQKVLDDMASQCWSRQQK
;
A
#
# COMPACT_ATOMS: atom_id res chain seq x y z
N MET A 1 -12.83 -28.49 -12.95
CA MET A 1 -13.16 -27.05 -13.03
C MET A 1 -13.64 -26.43 -11.72
N LYS A 2 -14.63 -26.99 -11.01
CA LYS A 2 -15.09 -26.42 -9.72
C LYS A 2 -13.96 -26.26 -8.67
N GLN A 3 -13.13 -27.29 -8.51
CA GLN A 3 -11.96 -27.24 -7.60
C GLN A 3 -10.95 -26.15 -7.98
N MET A 4 -10.67 -25.96 -9.28
CA MET A 4 -9.77 -24.91 -9.78
C MET A 4 -10.29 -23.50 -9.43
N ILE A 5 -11.60 -23.26 -9.61
CA ILE A 5 -12.22 -21.98 -9.25
C ILE A 5 -12.14 -21.75 -7.74
N GLU A 6 -12.36 -22.77 -6.91
CA GLU A 6 -12.22 -22.64 -5.45
C GLU A 6 -10.76 -22.35 -5.04
N THR A 7 -9.77 -22.98 -5.67
CA THR A 7 -8.36 -22.66 -5.43
C THR A 7 -8.01 -21.24 -5.86
N LEU A 8 -8.55 -20.75 -6.97
CA LEU A 8 -8.34 -19.36 -7.43
C LEU A 8 -9.01 -18.36 -6.48
N LYS A 9 -10.20 -18.66 -5.94
CA LYS A 9 -10.84 -17.83 -4.90
C LYS A 9 -10.00 -17.77 -3.63
N GLN A 10 -9.43 -18.89 -3.20
CA GLN A 10 -8.55 -18.91 -2.04
C GLN A 10 -7.29 -18.08 -2.29
N LEU A 11 -6.69 -18.21 -3.48
CA LEU A 11 -5.54 -17.40 -3.87
C LEU A 11 -5.88 -15.91 -3.92
N GLN A 12 -7.04 -15.54 -4.47
CA GLN A 12 -7.52 -14.15 -4.50
C GLN A 12 -7.58 -13.57 -3.09
N ARG A 13 -8.20 -14.27 -2.12
CA ARG A 13 -8.26 -13.82 -0.72
C ARG A 13 -6.89 -13.57 -0.11
N ILE A 14 -5.91 -14.43 -0.42
CA ILE A 14 -4.53 -14.27 0.07
C ILE A 14 -3.89 -13.03 -0.55
N ARG A 15 -4.11 -12.78 -1.84
CA ARG A 15 -3.57 -11.59 -2.53
C ARG A 15 -4.25 -10.30 -2.06
N ASP A 16 -5.57 -10.30 -1.90
CA ASP A 16 -6.33 -9.17 -1.34
C ASP A 16 -5.79 -8.78 0.03
N LYS A 17 -5.57 -9.78 0.90
CA LYS A 17 -4.98 -9.55 2.22
C LYS A 17 -3.58 -8.94 2.12
N SER A 18 -2.73 -9.44 1.21
CA SER A 18 -1.40 -8.87 1.00
C SER A 18 -1.45 -7.40 0.59
N VAL A 19 -2.39 -7.02 -0.29
CA VAL A 19 -2.59 -5.61 -0.69
C VAL A 19 -3.03 -4.77 0.51
N GLN A 20 -3.96 -5.27 1.32
CA GLN A 20 -4.41 -4.58 2.53
C GLN A 20 -3.28 -4.41 3.55
N ASP A 21 -2.49 -5.45 3.78
CA ASP A 21 -1.35 -5.42 4.71
C ASP A 21 -0.32 -4.36 4.28
N PHE A 22 0.05 -4.32 3.00
CA PHE A 22 0.98 -3.29 2.49
C PHE A 22 0.37 -1.89 2.51
N THR A 23 -0.93 -1.76 2.27
CA THR A 23 -1.63 -0.46 2.36
C THR A 23 -1.56 0.11 3.78
N VAL A 24 -1.82 -0.74 4.79
CA VAL A 24 -1.72 -0.35 6.20
C VAL A 24 -0.27 0.00 6.58
N GLN A 25 0.70 -0.81 6.12
CA GLN A 25 2.12 -0.53 6.34
C GLN A 25 2.54 0.82 5.73
N LEU A 26 2.09 1.13 4.52
CA LEU A 26 2.37 2.40 3.85
C LEU A 26 1.79 3.58 4.63
N ALA A 27 0.55 3.47 5.09
CA ALA A 27 -0.09 4.52 5.89
C ALA A 27 0.67 4.77 7.21
N LYS A 28 1.09 3.69 7.89
CA LYS A 28 1.90 3.79 9.11
C LYS A 28 3.25 4.45 8.82
N GLN A 29 3.92 4.09 7.73
CA GLN A 29 5.21 4.66 7.37
C GLN A 29 5.10 6.15 7.04
N LYS A 30 4.06 6.57 6.31
CA LYS A 30 3.76 7.99 6.07
C LYS A 30 3.58 8.79 7.35
N GLN A 31 2.89 8.21 8.35
CA GLN A 31 2.73 8.85 9.65
C GLN A 31 4.07 9.04 10.37
N VAL A 32 4.99 8.09 10.27
CA VAL A 32 6.36 8.21 10.80
C VAL A 32 7.12 9.35 10.10
N GLY A 33 7.04 9.41 8.76
CA GLY A 33 7.62 10.50 7.98
C GLY A 33 7.11 11.87 8.42
N GLN A 34 5.80 12.01 8.60
CA GLN A 34 5.18 13.23 9.10
C GLN A 34 5.66 13.61 10.51
N GLY A 35 5.92 12.60 11.36
CA GLY A 35 6.51 12.80 12.68
C GLY A 35 7.87 13.48 12.62
N PHE A 36 8.76 13.01 11.73
CA PHE A 36 10.07 13.64 11.53
C PHE A 36 9.95 15.07 11.01
N GLU A 37 9.03 15.36 10.09
CA GLU A 37 8.79 16.73 9.63
C GLU A 37 8.35 17.67 10.74
N ASN A 38 7.44 17.20 11.61
CA ASN A 38 6.95 17.98 12.74
C ASN A 38 8.07 18.22 13.78
N ASN A 39 8.93 17.22 14.01
CA ASN A 39 10.09 17.36 14.87
C ASN A 39 11.09 18.37 14.33
N ILE A 40 11.44 18.28 13.04
CA ILE A 40 12.34 19.24 12.38
C ILE A 40 11.78 20.66 12.48
N ARG A 41 10.48 20.86 12.23
CA ARG A 41 9.83 22.17 12.37
C ARG A 41 9.93 22.71 13.80
N SER A 42 9.66 21.85 14.79
CA SER A 42 9.72 22.21 16.21
C SER A 42 11.14 22.55 16.67
N LEU A 43 12.13 21.77 16.23
CA LEU A 43 13.54 22.00 16.52
C LEU A 43 14.06 23.30 15.89
N ASN A 44 13.64 23.61 14.67
CA ASN A 44 13.94 24.89 14.02
C ASN A 44 13.35 26.07 14.81
N LEU A 45 12.10 25.97 15.26
CA LEU A 45 11.47 27.00 16.11
C LEU A 45 12.23 27.16 17.44
N LEU A 46 12.63 26.03 18.05
CA LEU A 46 13.40 26.04 19.29
C LEU A 46 14.78 26.71 19.09
N LEU A 47 15.45 26.42 17.99
CA LEU A 47 16.73 27.03 17.64
C LEU A 47 16.60 28.55 17.46
N GLN A 48 15.54 29.02 16.81
CA GLN A 48 15.25 30.45 16.68
C GLN A 48 15.04 31.11 18.05
N LYS A 49 14.25 30.49 18.94
CA LYS A 49 14.02 30.99 20.31
C LYS A 49 15.24 30.93 21.22
N THR A 50 16.18 30.04 20.92
CA THR A 50 17.44 29.92 21.67
C THR A 50 18.43 31.03 21.31
N THR A 51 18.19 31.78 20.23
CA THR A 51 19.07 32.88 19.85
C THR A 51 18.79 34.09 20.74
N PRO A 52 19.79 34.56 21.52
CA PRO A 52 19.59 35.66 22.45
C PRO A 52 19.24 36.94 21.68
N ALA A 53 18.31 37.72 22.23
CA ALA A 53 17.94 39.00 21.64
C ALA A 53 19.08 40.00 21.85
N ALA A 54 19.30 40.88 20.86
CA ALA A 54 20.38 41.89 20.91
C ALA A 54 20.29 42.86 22.10
N THR A 55 19.14 42.91 22.77
CA THR A 55 18.84 43.76 23.94
C THR A 55 19.06 43.07 25.29
N GLU A 56 19.39 41.78 25.33
CA GLU A 56 19.55 41.03 26.57
C GLU A 56 21.01 41.07 27.09
N ILE A 57 21.19 41.45 28.35
CA ILE A 57 22.49 41.42 29.02
C ILE A 57 22.70 40.00 29.55
N HIS A 58 23.66 39.27 28.99
CA HIS A 58 24.00 37.91 29.39
C HIS A 58 25.38 37.83 30.05
N SER A 59 25.53 36.96 31.04
CA SER A 59 26.85 36.61 31.55
C SER A 59 27.64 35.79 30.50
N PRO A 60 28.98 35.83 30.53
CA PRO A 60 29.82 35.02 29.64
C PRO A 60 29.54 33.51 29.75
N GLU A 61 29.19 33.01 30.93
CA GLU A 61 28.81 31.61 31.17
C GLU A 61 27.48 31.26 30.50
N SER A 62 26.51 32.18 30.53
CA SER A 62 25.21 32.00 29.88
C SER A 62 25.38 31.90 28.35
N LEU A 63 26.22 32.76 27.76
CA LEU A 63 26.53 32.71 26.32
C LEU A 63 27.18 31.37 25.92
N LYS A 64 28.16 30.90 26.70
CA LYS A 64 28.79 29.58 26.47
C LYS A 64 27.77 28.44 26.51
N ASN A 65 26.82 28.47 27.44
CA ASN A 65 25.78 27.45 27.55
C ASN A 65 24.82 27.49 26.36
N ILE A 66 24.41 28.70 25.93
CA ILE A 66 23.55 28.90 24.75
C ILE A 66 24.24 28.35 23.51
N ASP A 67 25.52 28.65 23.29
CA ASP A 67 26.27 28.17 22.12
C ASP A 67 26.44 26.65 22.13
N ALA A 68 26.76 26.05 23.29
CA ALA A 68 26.84 24.60 23.44
C ALA A 68 25.49 23.91 23.18
N TYR A 69 24.40 24.51 23.66
CA TYR A 69 23.04 24.01 23.43
C TYR A 69 22.63 24.12 21.96
N LYS A 70 22.89 25.26 21.31
CA LYS A 70 22.70 25.42 19.86
C LYS A 70 23.48 24.38 19.07
N GLY A 71 24.75 24.14 19.39
CA GLY A 71 25.55 23.10 18.73
C GLY A 71 24.91 21.72 18.86
N SER A 72 24.31 21.43 20.01
CA SER A 72 23.56 20.19 20.24
C SER A 72 22.26 20.12 19.43
N LEU A 73 21.49 21.22 19.37
CA LEU A 73 20.29 21.32 18.54
C LEU A 73 20.58 21.10 17.05
N HIS A 74 21.65 21.70 16.51
CA HIS A 74 22.05 21.48 15.11
C HIS A 74 22.39 20.01 14.83
N ARG A 75 23.07 19.32 15.76
CA ARG A 75 23.34 17.88 15.63
C ARG A 75 22.07 17.05 15.61
N VAL A 76 21.13 17.34 16.52
CA VAL A 76 19.84 16.63 16.56
C VAL A 76 19.04 16.91 15.29
N LEU A 77 19.06 18.13 14.78
CA LEU A 77 18.38 18.51 13.55
C LEU A 77 18.94 17.75 12.34
N ALA A 78 20.26 17.71 12.18
CA ALA A 78 20.91 16.92 11.13
C ALA A 78 20.55 15.43 11.22
N TRP A 79 20.48 14.88 12.44
CA TRP A 79 20.04 13.51 12.63
C TRP A 79 18.57 13.30 12.23
N GLN A 80 17.66 14.22 12.57
CA GLN A 80 16.25 14.13 12.18
C GLN A 80 16.07 14.22 10.65
N GLU A 81 16.88 15.03 9.96
CA GLU A 81 16.90 15.08 8.50
C GLU A 81 17.36 13.77 7.87
N GLN A 82 18.38 13.13 8.45
CA GLN A 82 18.83 11.81 8.03
C GLN A 82 17.75 10.75 8.26
N GLU A 83 17.11 10.72 9.42
CA GLU A 83 16.03 9.79 9.73
C GLU A 83 14.81 10.00 8.81
N LYS A 84 14.48 11.25 8.47
CA LYS A 84 13.46 11.55 7.47
C LYS A 84 13.82 10.94 6.11
N ALA A 85 15.07 11.08 5.66
CA ALA A 85 15.52 10.49 4.39
C ALA A 85 15.42 8.95 4.43
N LEU A 86 15.82 8.32 5.53
CA LEU A 86 15.67 6.87 5.72
C LEU A 86 14.20 6.44 5.73
N ALA A 87 13.32 7.25 6.33
CA ALA A 87 11.88 7.00 6.35
C ALA A 87 11.28 7.07 4.94
N GLN A 88 11.74 8.00 4.10
CA GLN A 88 11.33 8.12 2.70
C GLN A 88 11.75 6.88 1.90
N LEU A 89 13.00 6.43 2.03
CA LEU A 89 13.48 5.23 1.33
C LEU A 89 12.65 3.98 1.70
N LYS A 90 12.23 3.87 2.97
CA LYS A 90 11.34 2.80 3.42
C LYS A 90 9.93 2.95 2.82
N GLU A 91 9.41 4.16 2.76
CA GLU A 91 8.12 4.45 2.13
C GLU A 91 8.11 4.03 0.66
N ASP A 92 9.13 4.44 -0.10
CA ASP A 92 9.27 4.13 -1.52
C ASP A 92 9.30 2.61 -1.75
N ARG A 93 10.02 1.88 -0.89
CA ARG A 93 10.08 0.41 -0.93
C ARG A 93 8.70 -0.22 -0.67
N ILE A 94 8.00 0.22 0.39
CA ILE A 94 6.66 -0.30 0.70
C ILE A 94 5.68 0.02 -0.45
N GLN A 95 5.82 1.17 -1.09
CA GLN A 95 5.00 1.53 -2.25
C GLN A 95 5.28 0.62 -3.45
N GLN A 96 6.53 0.28 -3.72
CA GLN A 96 6.88 -0.71 -4.76
C GLN A 96 6.29 -2.09 -4.44
N ASP A 97 6.40 -2.53 -3.18
CA ASP A 97 5.84 -3.81 -2.73
C ASP A 97 4.30 -3.82 -2.86
N LEU A 98 3.64 -2.71 -2.54
CA LEU A 98 2.20 -2.54 -2.71
C LEU A 98 1.78 -2.63 -4.18
N ILE A 99 2.49 -1.96 -5.09
CA ILE A 99 2.21 -2.02 -6.53
C ILE A 99 2.36 -3.46 -7.04
N SER A 100 3.44 -4.14 -6.64
CA SER A 100 3.69 -5.53 -7.00
C SER A 100 2.55 -6.45 -6.50
N ALA A 101 2.13 -6.27 -5.24
CA ALA A 101 1.01 -7.03 -4.66
C ALA A 101 -0.31 -6.76 -5.40
N ALA A 102 -0.59 -5.50 -5.76
CA ALA A 102 -1.79 -5.12 -6.50
C ALA A 102 -1.81 -5.71 -7.92
N CYS A 103 -0.67 -5.71 -8.62
CA CYS A 103 -0.54 -6.39 -9.91
C CYS A 103 -0.83 -7.89 -9.80
N GLN A 104 -0.29 -8.55 -8.76
CA GLN A 104 -0.51 -9.98 -8.54
C GLN A 104 -1.97 -10.30 -8.20
N GLU A 105 -2.62 -9.48 -7.37
CA GLU A 105 -4.07 -9.58 -7.11
C GLU A 105 -4.85 -9.48 -8.42
N LYS A 106 -4.55 -8.46 -9.23
CA LYS A 106 -5.27 -8.21 -10.48
C LYS A 106 -5.17 -9.38 -11.46
N VAL A 107 -3.99 -9.99 -11.59
CA VAL A 107 -3.79 -11.17 -12.44
C VAL A 107 -4.66 -12.33 -11.98
N VAL A 108 -4.73 -12.59 -10.67
CA VAL A 108 -5.56 -13.67 -10.12
C VAL A 108 -7.04 -13.39 -10.35
N SER A 109 -7.47 -12.15 -10.12
CA SER A 109 -8.84 -11.69 -10.36
C SER A 109 -9.27 -11.90 -11.81
N MET A 110 -8.47 -11.44 -12.77
CA MET A 110 -8.73 -11.64 -14.21
C MET A 110 -8.74 -13.11 -14.62
N THR A 111 -7.85 -13.92 -14.06
CA THR A 111 -7.79 -15.36 -14.33
C THR A 111 -9.05 -16.05 -13.81
N LEU A 112 -9.51 -15.67 -12.63
CA LEU A 112 -10.70 -16.23 -12.00
C LEU A 112 -11.96 -15.91 -12.81
N ASP A 113 -12.10 -14.67 -13.27
CA ASP A 113 -13.21 -14.27 -14.13
C ASP A 113 -13.19 -15.01 -15.47
N SER A 114 -12.02 -15.15 -16.09
CA SER A 114 -11.87 -15.94 -17.32
C SER A 114 -12.30 -17.41 -17.14
N GLN A 115 -11.97 -18.01 -16.00
CA GLN A 115 -12.37 -19.39 -15.68
C GLN A 115 -13.87 -19.53 -15.41
N ARG A 116 -14.50 -18.50 -14.81
CA ARG A 116 -15.96 -18.45 -14.63
C ARG A 116 -16.68 -18.37 -15.97
N ASP A 117 -16.22 -17.50 -16.86
CA ASP A 117 -16.79 -17.33 -18.20
C ASP A 117 -16.66 -18.61 -19.03
N HIS A 118 -15.49 -19.27 -18.96
CA HIS A 118 -15.29 -20.56 -19.61
C HIS A 118 -16.27 -21.62 -19.12
N LEU A 119 -16.45 -21.71 -17.80
CA LEU A 119 -17.40 -22.67 -17.22
C LEU A 119 -18.85 -22.36 -17.64
N ALA A 120 -19.24 -21.09 -17.68
CA ALA A 120 -20.57 -20.66 -18.11
C ALA A 120 -20.83 -21.03 -19.59
N ARG A 121 -19.87 -20.75 -20.48
CA ARG A 121 -19.98 -21.12 -21.90
C ARG A 121 -20.10 -22.62 -22.10
N GLU A 122 -19.35 -23.41 -21.34
CA GLU A 122 -19.48 -24.86 -21.42
C GLU A 122 -20.83 -25.37 -20.91
N THR A 123 -21.39 -24.76 -19.87
CA THR A 123 -22.72 -25.14 -19.39
C THR A 123 -23.80 -24.77 -20.41
N ASP A 124 -23.69 -23.59 -21.02
CA ASP A 124 -24.63 -23.12 -22.04
C ASP A 124 -24.56 -24.00 -23.29
N ALA A 125 -23.35 -24.34 -23.76
CA ALA A 125 -23.17 -25.23 -24.90
C ALA A 125 -23.75 -26.64 -24.64
N ARG A 126 -23.60 -27.16 -23.42
CA ARG A 126 -24.20 -28.45 -23.04
C ARG A 126 -25.72 -28.37 -22.98
N GLN A 127 -26.29 -27.29 -22.42
CA GLN A 127 -27.72 -27.08 -22.37
C GLN A 127 -28.32 -26.93 -23.77
N GLN A 128 -27.68 -26.14 -24.63
CA GLN A 128 -28.10 -25.97 -26.02
C GLN A 128 -28.12 -27.30 -26.77
N LYS A 129 -27.06 -28.11 -26.63
CA LYS A 129 -27.01 -29.43 -27.25
C LYS A 129 -28.17 -30.32 -26.81
N VAL A 130 -28.52 -30.32 -25.52
CA VAL A 130 -29.67 -31.08 -25.00
C VAL A 130 -30.99 -30.59 -25.60
N LEU A 131 -31.17 -29.27 -25.72
CA LEU A 131 -32.36 -28.68 -26.35
C LEU A 131 -32.45 -29.03 -27.83
N ASP A 132 -31.34 -28.98 -28.56
CA ASP A 132 -31.26 -29.32 -29.98
C ASP A 132 -31.54 -30.81 -30.22
N ASP A 133 -31.01 -31.69 -29.36
CA ASP A 133 -31.28 -33.14 -29.39
C ASP A 133 -32.78 -33.41 -29.14
N MET A 134 -33.40 -32.73 -28.17
CA MET A 134 -34.84 -32.83 -27.89
C MET A 134 -35.70 -32.32 -29.05
N ALA A 135 -35.34 -31.16 -29.63
CA ALA A 135 -36.05 -30.58 -30.76
C ALA A 135 -36.00 -31.50 -31.99
N SER A 136 -34.82 -32.08 -32.27
CA SER A 136 -34.62 -33.05 -33.36
C SER A 136 -35.50 -34.29 -33.17
N GLN A 137 -35.58 -34.82 -31.94
CA GLN A 137 -36.46 -35.96 -31.63
C GLN A 137 -37.94 -35.62 -31.80
N CYS A 138 -38.39 -34.46 -31.33
CA CYS A 138 -39.78 -34.01 -31.49
C CYS A 138 -40.15 -33.88 -32.97
N TRP A 139 -39.27 -33.28 -33.77
CA TRP A 139 -39.48 -33.12 -35.20
C TRP A 139 -39.56 -34.46 -35.93
N SER A 140 -38.65 -35.40 -35.67
CA SER A 140 -38.69 -36.74 -36.27
C SER A 140 -39.94 -37.54 -35.88
N ARG A 141 -40.55 -37.28 -34.72
CA ARG A 141 -41.80 -37.93 -34.30
C ARG A 141 -43.03 -37.36 -35.01
N GLN A 142 -43.01 -36.08 -35.40
CA GLN A 142 -44.10 -35.44 -36.14
C GLN A 142 -44.08 -35.71 -37.65
N GLN A 143 -42.94 -36.15 -38.20
CA GLN A 143 -42.81 -36.50 -39.62
C GLN A 143 -43.23 -37.95 -39.95
N LYS A 144 -43.67 -38.73 -38.97
CA LYS A 144 -44.32 -40.04 -39.16
C LYS A 144 -45.83 -39.88 -39.09
#